data_AF-A0AAD3AQ50-F1
#
_entry.id   AF-A0AAD3AQ50-F1
#
_cell.length_a   1.000
_cell.length_b   1.000
_cell.length_c   1.000
_cell.angle_alpha   90.00
_cell.angle_beta   90.00
_cell.angle_gamma   90.00
#
_symmetry.space_group_name_H-M   'P 1'
#
loop_
_entity.id
_entity.type
_entity.pdbx_description
1 polymer ?
#
loop_
_entity_poly.entity_id
_entity_poly.type
_entity_poly.pdbx_seq_one_letter_code
_entity_poly.pdbx_strand_id
1 'polypeptide(L)'
;MLYYANGGPGPASKLFRVDAPDCGTSADWLRAPSARWEPTRGWFEYNAQPEILGSGEFFLVDASQVERVQKEITAQYERAQRRFSQFG
;
A
#
# COMPACT_ATOMS: atom_id res chain seq x y z
N MET A 1 3.64 -14.16 -0.67
CA MET A 1 2.99 -12.85 -0.89
C MET A 1 3.52 -11.81 0.09
N LEU A 2 3.95 -10.66 -0.41
CA LEU A 2 4.60 -9.60 0.34
C LEU A 2 3.73 -8.34 0.39
N TYR A 3 3.67 -7.67 1.55
CA TYR A 3 2.89 -6.45 1.73
C TYR A 3 3.79 -5.28 2.08
N TYR A 4 3.53 -4.13 1.48
CA TYR A 4 4.32 -2.92 1.69
C TYR A 4 3.40 -1.76 2.03
N ALA A 5 3.68 -1.08 3.15
CA ALA A 5 3.02 0.16 3.50
C ALA A 5 4.07 1.28 3.58
N ASN A 6 3.68 2.50 3.24
CA ASN A 6 4.57 3.63 3.46
C ASN A 6 4.68 3.90 4.98
N GLY A 7 5.89 4.16 5.48
CA GLY A 7 6.18 4.23 6.92
C GLY A 7 6.85 5.53 7.36
N GLY A 8 6.37 6.67 6.86
CA GLY A 8 6.71 7.96 7.46
C GLY A 8 6.10 8.15 8.86
N PRO A 9 6.46 9.22 9.59
CA PRO A 9 5.81 9.58 10.86
C PRO A 9 4.35 9.98 10.60
N GLY A 10 3.45 9.00 10.70
CA GLY A 10 2.02 9.20 10.49
C GLY A 10 1.33 7.90 10.10
N PRO A 11 -0.02 7.91 10.00
CA PRO A 11 -0.75 6.75 9.50
C PRO A 11 -0.41 6.53 8.03
N ALA A 12 -0.38 5.27 7.59
CA ALA A 12 -0.10 4.94 6.20
C ALA A 12 -1.13 5.59 5.26
N SER A 13 -0.70 5.93 4.05
CA SER A 13 -1.55 6.46 2.98
C SER A 13 -1.56 5.58 1.73
N LYS A 14 -0.63 4.61 1.66
CA LYS A 14 -0.50 3.66 0.54
C LYS A 14 -0.23 2.27 1.10
N LEU A 15 -0.88 1.30 0.48
CA LEU A 15 -0.70 -0.11 0.78
C LEU A 15 -0.60 -0.89 -0.54
N PHE A 16 0.48 -1.65 -0.67
CA PHE A 16 0.78 -2.49 -1.81
C PHE A 16 0.89 -3.96 -1.42
N ARG A 17 0.62 -4.80 -2.40
CA ARG A 17 0.82 -6.25 -2.39
C ARG A 17 1.70 -6.61 -3.58
N VAL A 18 2.70 -7.45 -3.37
CA VAL A 18 3.50 -8.08 -4.43
C VAL A 18 3.44 -9.59 -4.22
N ASP A 19 2.93 -10.33 -5.19
CA ASP A 19 2.81 -11.79 -5.11
C ASP A 19 4.09 -12.46 -5.62
N ALA A 20 5.19 -12.19 -4.92
CA ALA A 20 6.48 -12.80 -5.19
C ALA A 20 6.58 -14.19 -4.53
N PRO A 21 7.26 -15.15 -5.18
CA PRO A 21 7.52 -16.45 -4.60
C PRO A 21 8.52 -16.35 -3.43
N ASP A 22 8.31 -17.15 -2.38
CA ASP A 22 9.05 -17.08 -1.10
C ASP A 22 10.56 -17.40 -1.23
N CYS A 23 10.99 -18.01 -2.33
CA CYS A 23 12.39 -18.29 -2.65
C CYS A 23 12.83 -17.69 -4.00
N GLY A 24 12.11 -16.67 -4.48
CA GLY A 24 12.41 -15.99 -5.73
C GLY A 24 13.67 -15.12 -5.66
N THR A 25 14.26 -14.88 -6.83
CA THR A 25 15.29 -13.87 -7.02
C THR A 25 14.68 -12.46 -7.05
N SER A 26 15.53 -11.42 -7.01
CA SER A 26 15.07 -10.04 -7.22
C SER A 26 14.38 -9.85 -8.58
N ALA A 27 14.75 -10.62 -9.61
CA ALA A 27 14.10 -10.59 -10.91
C ALA A 27 12.68 -11.18 -10.87
N ASP A 28 12.46 -12.21 -10.06
CA ASP A 28 11.14 -12.80 -9.85
C ASP A 28 10.22 -11.82 -9.11
N TRP A 29 10.76 -11.11 -8.11
CA TRP A 29 10.03 -10.04 -7.41
C TRP A 29 9.64 -8.88 -8.34
N LEU A 30 10.56 -8.44 -9.22
CA LEU A 30 10.30 -7.36 -10.18
C LEU A 30 9.23 -7.72 -11.22
N ARG A 31 9.05 -9.01 -11.50
CA ARG A 31 8.06 -9.52 -12.47
C ARG A 31 6.78 -10.01 -11.81
N ALA A 32 6.76 -10.13 -10.49
CA ALA A 32 5.62 -10.64 -9.75
C ALA A 32 4.39 -9.75 -9.95
N PRO A 33 3.18 -10.32 -10.05
CA PRO A 33 1.94 -9.56 -10.03
C PRO A 33 1.88 -8.67 -8.78
N SER A 34 1.43 -7.43 -8.96
CA SER A 34 1.31 -6.47 -7.87
C SER A 34 -0.01 -5.73 -7.91
N ALA A 35 -0.42 -5.27 -6.73
CA ALA A 35 -1.70 -4.60 -6.54
C ALA A 35 -1.56 -3.46 -5.54
N ARG A 36 -2.42 -2.47 -5.69
CA ARG A 36 -2.62 -1.38 -4.75
C ARG A 36 -3.98 -1.53 -4.08
N TRP A 37 -4.03 -1.18 -2.80
CA TRP A 37 -5.29 -1.07 -2.09
C TRP A 37 -5.70 0.40 -1.95
N GLU A 38 -6.99 0.68 -2.15
CA GLU A 38 -7.61 1.99 -1.94
C GLU A 38 -8.95 1.85 -1.20
N PRO A 39 -9.34 2.82 -0.35
CA PRO A 39 -10.58 2.76 0.44
C PRO A 39 -11.85 2.56 -0.39
N THR A 40 -11.93 3.16 -1.59
CA THR A 40 -13.13 3.13 -2.43
C THR A 40 -13.17 1.96 -3.41
N ARG A 41 -12.01 1.36 -3.70
CA ARG A 41 -11.87 0.34 -4.77
C ARG A 41 -11.44 -1.03 -4.24
N GLY A 42 -10.90 -1.10 -3.03
CA GLY A 42 -10.23 -2.29 -2.53
C GLY A 42 -8.93 -2.55 -3.29
N TRP A 43 -8.59 -3.83 -3.47
CA TRP A 43 -7.40 -4.25 -4.20
C TRP A 43 -7.61 -4.19 -5.71
N PHE A 44 -6.68 -3.57 -6.44
CA PHE A 44 -6.65 -3.57 -7.90
C PHE A 44 -5.22 -3.70 -8.41
N GLU A 45 -5.07 -4.23 -9.63
CA GLU A 45 -3.77 -4.40 -10.28
C GLU A 45 -3.05 -3.06 -10.45
N TYR A 46 -1.78 -3.03 -10.06
CA TYR A 46 -0.95 -1.82 -10.10
C TYR A 46 0.51 -2.22 -10.08
N ASN A 47 1.33 -1.62 -10.95
CA ASN A 47 2.78 -1.84 -10.98
C ASN A 47 3.47 -1.15 -9.78
N ALA A 48 3.46 -1.80 -8.62
CA ALA A 48 3.92 -1.22 -7.35
C ALA A 48 5.45 -1.15 -7.21
N GLN A 49 6.17 -2.06 -7.88
CA GLN A 49 7.61 -2.26 -7.67
C GLN A 49 8.46 -0.99 -7.90
N PRO A 50 8.27 -0.19 -8.97
CA PRO A 50 9.02 1.04 -9.16
C PRO A 50 8.81 2.06 -8.03
N GLU A 51 7.62 2.13 -7.46
CA GLU A 51 7.28 3.06 -6.39
C GLU A 51 7.89 2.63 -5.04
N ILE A 52 7.86 1.32 -4.77
CA ILE A 52 8.52 0.71 -3.61
C ILE A 52 10.03 0.96 -3.67
N LEU A 53 10.67 0.73 -4.82
CA LEU A 53 12.11 0.91 -4.99
C LEU A 53 12.54 2.38 -5.07
N GLY A 54 11.74 3.22 -5.74
CA GLY A 54 12.11 4.61 -6.06
C GLY A 54 11.97 5.59 -4.90
N SER A 55 11.02 5.35 -3.99
CA SER A 55 10.78 6.26 -2.85
C SER A 55 11.62 5.92 -1.62
N GLY A 56 11.93 4.64 -1.38
CA GLY A 56 12.57 4.19 -0.14
C GLY A 56 11.72 4.41 1.12
N GLU A 57 10.47 4.86 0.98
CA GLU A 57 9.56 5.18 2.10
C GLU A 57 8.66 3.99 2.50
N PHE A 58 8.83 2.84 1.83
CA PHE A 58 8.03 1.64 2.04
C PHE A 58 8.75 0.63 2.92
N PHE A 59 7.98 0.05 3.84
CA PHE A 59 8.44 -1.01 4.72
C PHE A 59 7.57 -2.24 4.51
N LEU A 60 8.20 -3.40 4.56
CA LEU A 60 7.50 -4.67 4.54
C LEU A 60 6.67 -4.79 5.82
N VAL A 61 5.39 -5.13 5.68
CA VAL A 61 4.47 -5.36 6.79
C VAL A 61 3.95 -6.80 6.75
N ASP A 62 3.61 -7.33 7.92
CA ASP A 62 3.04 -8.67 8.02
C ASP A 62 1.58 -8.71 7.56
N ALA A 63 1.12 -9.86 7.09
CA ALA A 63 -0.27 -10.06 6.67
C ALA A 63 -1.28 -9.71 7.79
N SER A 64 -0.93 -9.98 9.06
CA SER A 64 -1.75 -9.63 10.23
C SER A 64 -1.93 -8.11 10.43
N GLN A 65 -1.03 -7.30 9.87
CA GLN A 65 -1.08 -5.84 9.97
C GLN A 65 -1.92 -5.18 8.87
N VAL A 66 -2.26 -5.92 7.81
CA VAL A 66 -2.95 -5.40 6.62
C VAL A 66 -4.28 -4.75 6.98
N GLU A 67 -5.13 -5.40 7.78
CA GLU A 67 -6.43 -4.85 8.16
C GLU A 67 -6.30 -3.55 8.96
N ARG A 68 -5.32 -3.49 9.86
CA ARG A 68 -5.02 -2.26 10.62
C ARG A 68 -4.62 -1.13 9.69
N VAL A 69 -3.70 -1.39 8.75
CA VAL A 69 -3.24 -0.39 7.78
C VAL A 69 -4.38 0.10 6.88
N GLN A 70 -5.28 -0.79 6.43
CA GLN A 70 -6.46 -0.41 5.66
C GLN A 70 -7.37 0.54 6.44
N LYS A 71 -7.62 0.25 7.73
CA LYS A 71 -8.43 1.13 8.60
C LYS A 71 -7.78 2.51 8.77
N GLU A 72 -6.47 2.57 8.94
CA GLU A 72 -5.72 3.83 9.04
C GLU A 72 -5.87 4.68 7.76
N ILE A 73 -5.68 4.07 6.58
CA ILE A 73 -5.83 4.75 5.29
C ILE A 73 -7.28 5.22 5.07
N THR A 74 -8.28 4.40 5.39
CA THR A 74 -9.70 4.80 5.30
C THR A 74 -10.01 5.99 6.19
N ALA A 75 -9.55 5.96 7.46
CA ALA A 75 -9.80 7.05 8.38
C ALA A 75 -9.16 8.38 7.89
N GLN A 76 -7.99 8.32 7.27
CA GLN A 76 -7.39 9.50 6.63
C GLN A 76 -8.21 10.01 5.44
N TYR A 77 -8.64 9.09 4.57
CA TYR A 77 -9.44 9.42 3.40
C TYR A 77 -10.75 10.13 3.78
N GLU A 78 -11.48 9.61 4.76
CA GLU A 78 -12.71 10.22 5.27
C GLU A 78 -12.47 11.61 5.87
N ARG A 79 -11.38 11.78 6.64
CA ARG A 79 -11.00 13.10 7.19
C ARG A 79 -10.70 14.10 6.08
N ALA A 80 -9.99 13.67 5.03
CA ALA A 80 -9.69 14.53 3.88
C ALA A 80 -10.98 14.92 3.14
N GLN A 81 -11.88 13.97 2.88
CA GLN A 81 -13.17 14.24 2.23
C GLN A 81 -14.02 15.26 3.00
N ARG A 82 -14.17 15.09 4.32
CA ARG A 82 -14.92 16.05 5.16
C ARG A 82 -14.33 17.45 5.11
N ARG A 83 -12.99 17.56 5.07
CA ARG A 83 -12.30 18.84 4.93
C ARG A 83 -12.64 19.48 3.58
N PHE A 84 -12.54 18.75 2.48
CA PHE A 84 -12.88 19.29 1.15
C PHE A 84 -14.33 19.75 1.04
N SER A 85 -15.30 19.01 1.61
CA SER A 85 -16.71 19.39 1.58
C SER A 85 -17.08 20.61 2.46
N GLN A 86 -16.20 21.04 3.37
CA GLN A 86 -16.40 22.25 4.18
C GLN A 86 -15.86 23.53 3.51
N PHE A 87 -15.01 23.39 2.49
CA PHE A 87 -14.36 24.52 1.79
C PHE A 87 -14.85 24.69 0.33
N GLY A 88 -15.78 23.87 -0.14
CA GLY A 88 -16.42 23.98 -1.46
C GLY A 88 -17.89 24.35 -1.32
#